data_AF-A0A5D3JB03-F1
#
_entry.id   AF-A0A5D3JB03-F1
#
_cell.length_a   1.000
_cell.length_b   1.000
_cell.length_c   1.000
_cell.angle_alpha   90.00
_cell.angle_beta   90.00
_cell.angle_gamma   90.00
#
_symmetry.space_group_name_H-M   'P 1'
#
loop_
_entity.id
_entity.type
_entity.pdbx_description
1 polymer ?
#
loop_
_entity_poly.entity_id
_entity_poly.type
_entity_poly.pdbx_seq_one_letter_code
_entity_poly.pdbx_strand_id
1 'polypeptide(L)'
;HYRPIEGSAPQQHTTKFCPLTDRLLPEVQERVLGFSDKVVFCIAADRNGYIATHNRRYCQPQRPGETVWNTANSRYRRIFNDRTGLASARNQRPFLLQTYRRDMGGGRFVVLKEVAAPITVAGRHWGGLRLAFNF
;
A
#
# COMPACT_ATOMS: atom_id res chain seq x y z
N HIS A 1 13.22 -5.45 -10.41
CA HIS A 1 13.25 -4.19 -11.18
C HIS A 1 11.83 -3.67 -11.35
N TYR A 2 11.58 -2.43 -10.95
CA TYR A 2 10.33 -1.70 -11.19
C TYR A 2 10.40 -1.09 -12.58
N ARG A 3 9.40 -1.31 -13.42
CA ARG A 3 9.30 -0.72 -14.76
C ARG A 3 8.20 0.35 -14.72
N PRO A 4 8.49 1.62 -15.02
CA PRO A 4 7.45 2.65 -15.01
C PRO A 4 6.36 2.31 -16.03
N ILE A 5 5.12 2.66 -15.69
CA ILE A 5 3.98 2.66 -16.61
C ILE A 5 3.90 4.08 -17.19
N GLU A 6 4.14 4.21 -18.49
CA GLU A 6 4.12 5.49 -19.19
C GLU A 6 2.75 6.18 -19.08
N GLY A 7 2.74 7.50 -18.96
CA GLY A 7 1.52 8.30 -18.84
C GLY A 7 0.81 8.22 -17.48
N SER A 8 1.34 7.46 -16.51
CA SER A 8 0.74 7.38 -15.18
C SER A 8 1.12 8.55 -14.25
N ALA A 9 0.12 9.13 -13.59
CA ALA A 9 0.27 10.24 -12.65
C ALA A 9 -0.73 10.09 -11.47
N PRO A 10 -0.28 9.77 -10.24
CA PRO A 10 1.11 9.53 -9.82
C PRO A 10 1.75 8.32 -10.52
N GLN A 11 3.08 8.32 -10.64
CA GLN A 11 3.83 7.27 -11.33
C GLN A 11 3.54 5.87 -10.74
N GLN A 12 3.00 5.00 -11.59
CA GLN A 12 2.88 3.57 -11.34
C GLN A 12 4.02 2.80 -11.98
N HIS A 13 4.31 1.62 -11.43
CA HIS A 13 5.33 0.72 -11.92
C HIS A 13 4.78 -0.71 -11.97
N THR A 14 5.21 -1.49 -12.95
CA THR A 14 4.97 -2.93 -13.01
C THR A 14 6.22 -3.72 -12.60
N THR A 15 6.02 -4.94 -12.12
CA THR A 15 7.07 -5.91 -11.78
C THR A 15 6.64 -7.32 -12.19
N LYS A 16 7.57 -8.27 -12.23
CA LYS A 16 7.27 -9.67 -12.56
C LYS A 16 6.33 -10.35 -11.55
N PHE A 17 6.29 -9.88 -10.30
CA PHE A 17 5.48 -10.51 -9.25
C PHE A 17 4.07 -9.93 -9.13
N CYS A 18 3.78 -8.88 -9.90
CA CYS A 18 2.46 -8.25 -9.93
C CYS A 18 1.29 -9.23 -10.15
N PRO A 19 1.32 -10.14 -11.15
CA PRO A 19 0.23 -11.12 -11.32
C PRO A 19 0.06 -12.05 -10.12
N LEU A 20 1.17 -12.39 -9.44
CA LEU A 20 1.14 -13.23 -8.24
C LEU A 20 0.42 -12.51 -7.09
N THR A 21 0.75 -11.24 -6.85
CA THR A 21 0.13 -10.47 -5.77
C THR A 21 -1.33 -10.14 -6.07
N ASP A 22 -1.69 -9.88 -7.33
CA ASP A 22 -3.08 -9.65 -7.72
C ASP A 22 -3.96 -10.87 -7.46
N ARG A 23 -3.40 -12.08 -7.58
CA ARG A 23 -4.11 -13.34 -7.31
C ARG A 23 -4.21 -13.65 -5.82
N LEU A 24 -3.13 -13.47 -5.07
CA LEU A 24 -3.02 -13.97 -3.69
C LEU A 24 -3.39 -12.94 -2.61
N LEU A 25 -2.99 -11.67 -2.77
CA LEU A 25 -3.14 -10.68 -1.71
C LEU A 25 -4.59 -10.27 -1.42
N PRO A 26 -5.51 -10.17 -2.40
CA PRO A 26 -6.88 -9.75 -2.11
C PRO A 26 -7.60 -10.63 -1.09
N GLU A 27 -7.33 -11.93 -1.03
CA GLU A 27 -7.95 -12.84 -0.07
C GLU A 27 -7.67 -12.43 1.38
N VAL A 28 -6.45 -11.97 1.66
CA VAL A 28 -6.05 -11.46 2.98
C VAL A 28 -6.46 -10.00 3.15
N GLN A 29 -6.16 -9.16 2.16
CA GLN A 29 -6.33 -7.70 2.25
C GLN A 29 -7.80 -7.29 2.38
N GLU A 30 -8.70 -7.92 1.61
CA GLU A 30 -10.12 -7.59 1.62
C GLU A 30 -10.81 -8.12 2.89
N ARG A 31 -10.45 -9.32 3.34
CA ARG A 31 -11.01 -9.91 4.57
C ARG A 31 -10.77 -9.02 5.78
N VAL A 32 -9.59 -8.42 5.87
CA VAL A 32 -9.21 -7.51 6.98
C VAL A 32 -10.07 -6.24 7.00
N LEU A 33 -10.60 -5.78 5.87
CA LEU A 33 -11.53 -4.63 5.86
C LEU A 33 -12.83 -4.94 6.60
N GLY A 34 -13.25 -6.21 6.64
CA GLY A 34 -14.44 -6.65 7.36
C GLY A 34 -14.24 -6.81 8.87
N PHE A 35 -13.03 -6.64 9.39
CA PHE A 35 -12.73 -6.84 10.82
C PHE A 35 -13.30 -5.73 11.71
N SER A 36 -13.32 -4.49 11.23
CA SER A 36 -13.93 -3.34 11.90
C SER A 36 -14.18 -2.22 10.90
N ASP A 37 -15.25 -1.46 11.10
CA ASP A 37 -15.57 -0.21 10.41
C ASP A 37 -14.47 0.86 10.48
N LYS A 38 -13.56 0.77 11.47
CA LYS A 38 -12.41 1.65 11.60
C LYS A 38 -11.29 1.33 10.62
N VAL A 39 -11.24 0.13 10.04
CA VAL A 39 -10.16 -0.28 9.14
C VAL A 39 -10.24 0.49 7.83
N VAL A 40 -9.18 1.22 7.51
CA VAL A 40 -9.08 2.05 6.31
C VAL A 40 -8.34 1.31 5.19
N PHE A 41 -7.34 0.49 5.50
CA PHE A 41 -6.75 -0.39 4.49
C PHE A 41 -5.97 -1.54 5.13
N CYS A 42 -5.77 -2.57 4.32
CA CYS A 42 -4.77 -3.61 4.54
C CYS A 42 -3.96 -3.78 3.25
N ILE A 43 -2.63 -3.66 3.33
CA ILE A 43 -1.73 -3.72 2.18
C ILE A 43 -0.47 -4.51 2.51
N ALA A 44 0.16 -5.08 1.48
CA ALA A 44 1.52 -5.57 1.57
C ALA A 44 2.42 -4.62 0.78
N ALA A 45 3.55 -4.24 1.36
CA ALA A 45 4.58 -3.45 0.70
C ALA A 45 5.91 -4.22 0.75
N ASP A 46 6.64 -4.30 -0.37
CA ASP A 46 8.01 -4.82 -0.32
C ASP A 46 8.95 -3.86 0.43
N ARG A 47 10.20 -4.27 0.68
CA ARG A 47 11.20 -3.47 1.44
C ARG A 47 11.52 -2.08 0.88
N ASN A 48 11.11 -1.77 -0.35
CA ASN A 48 11.27 -0.46 -0.97
C ASN A 48 10.00 0.40 -0.86
N GLY A 49 8.97 -0.09 -0.16
CA GLY A 49 7.69 0.59 -0.01
C GLY A 49 6.77 0.40 -1.22
N TYR A 50 7.05 -0.55 -2.10
CA TYR A 50 6.22 -0.78 -3.29
C TYR A 50 4.99 -1.62 -2.96
N ILE A 51 3.82 -1.06 -3.25
CA ILE A 51 2.52 -1.72 -3.13
C ILE A 51 2.12 -2.22 -4.50
N ALA A 52 2.35 -3.50 -4.79
CA ALA A 52 1.95 -4.10 -6.06
C ALA A 52 0.43 -4.20 -6.21
N THR A 53 -0.24 -4.62 -5.14
CA THR A 53 -1.70 -4.81 -5.07
C THR A 53 -2.20 -4.20 -3.78
N HIS A 54 -3.24 -3.38 -3.88
CA HIS A 54 -3.91 -2.74 -2.76
C HIS A 54 -5.32 -3.35 -2.62
N ASN A 55 -6.03 -3.00 -1.54
CA ASN A 55 -7.48 -3.20 -1.50
C ASN A 55 -8.19 -2.74 -2.77
N ARG A 56 -9.21 -3.50 -3.21
CA ARG A 56 -9.93 -3.32 -4.49
C ARG A 56 -10.40 -1.89 -4.72
N ARG A 57 -10.92 -1.24 -3.67
CA ARG A 57 -11.40 0.15 -3.74
C ARG A 57 -10.32 1.17 -4.15
N TYR A 58 -9.05 0.84 -3.98
CA TYR A 58 -7.90 1.68 -4.35
C TYR A 58 -7.10 1.12 -5.54
N CYS A 59 -7.65 0.14 -6.24
CA CYS A 59 -7.09 -0.45 -7.47
C CYS A 59 -7.82 0.04 -8.72
N GLN A 60 -8.36 1.26 -8.70
CA GLN A 60 -9.06 1.81 -9.85
C GLN A 60 -8.05 2.21 -10.94
N PRO A 61 -8.35 1.99 -12.23
CA PRO A 61 -7.51 2.46 -13.32
C PRO A 61 -7.30 3.97 -13.24
N GLN A 62 -6.10 4.45 -13.56
CA GLN A 62 -5.86 5.89 -13.60
C GLN A 62 -6.68 6.58 -14.71
N ARG A 63 -7.15 7.78 -14.41
CA ARG A 63 -7.81 8.69 -15.34
C ARG A 63 -6.80 9.71 -15.86
N PRO A 64 -6.63 9.86 -17.19
CA PRO A 64 -5.72 10.84 -17.77
C PRO A 64 -6.04 12.26 -17.27
N GLY A 65 -5.02 13.00 -16.84
CA GLY A 65 -5.16 14.39 -16.36
C GLY A 65 -5.75 14.55 -14.94
N GLU A 66 -6.33 13.51 -14.33
CA GLU A 66 -6.99 13.61 -13.02
C GLU A 66 -6.09 13.17 -11.85
N THR A 67 -4.94 13.84 -11.65
CA THR A 67 -3.94 13.47 -10.63
C THR A 67 -4.52 13.38 -9.21
N VAL A 68 -5.45 14.26 -8.84
CA VAL A 68 -6.10 14.23 -7.51
C VAL A 68 -6.94 12.97 -7.34
N TRP A 69 -7.75 12.63 -8.34
CA TRP A 69 -8.55 11.40 -8.33
C TRP A 69 -7.65 10.16 -8.31
N ASN A 70 -6.60 10.14 -9.13
CA ASN A 70 -5.63 9.03 -9.19
C ASN A 70 -4.91 8.83 -7.85
N THR A 71 -4.58 9.93 -7.17
CA THR A 71 -3.92 9.90 -5.86
C THR A 71 -4.80 9.23 -4.81
N ALA A 72 -6.11 9.49 -4.83
CA ALA A 72 -7.07 8.90 -3.90
C ALA A 72 -7.46 7.46 -4.26
N ASN A 73 -7.62 7.13 -5.54
CA ASN A 73 -8.31 5.91 -6.00
C ASN A 73 -7.43 4.88 -6.72
N SER A 74 -6.25 5.27 -7.21
CA SER A 74 -5.28 4.39 -7.90
C SER A 74 -3.98 4.32 -7.10
N ARG A 75 -4.02 3.61 -5.96
CA ARG A 75 -2.92 3.55 -4.98
C ARG A 75 -2.08 2.28 -5.07
N TYR A 76 -2.48 1.33 -5.91
CA TYR A 76 -1.67 0.18 -6.29
C TYR A 76 -0.58 0.54 -7.32
N ARG A 77 0.38 -0.37 -7.51
CA ARG A 77 1.55 -0.21 -8.41
C ARG A 77 2.41 1.00 -8.10
N ARG A 78 2.38 1.50 -6.87
CA ARG A 78 3.10 2.72 -6.47
C ARG A 78 4.13 2.42 -5.40
N ILE A 79 5.16 3.26 -5.37
CA ILE A 79 6.18 3.25 -4.33
C ILE A 79 5.81 4.33 -3.32
N PHE A 80 5.66 3.93 -2.05
CA PHE A 80 5.45 4.81 -0.90
C PHE A 80 6.71 4.77 -0.05
N ASN A 81 7.70 5.57 -0.45
CA ASN A 81 9.02 5.63 0.16
C ASN A 81 9.18 6.81 1.14
N ASP A 82 8.06 7.35 1.63
CA ASP A 82 8.09 8.27 2.76
C ASP A 82 8.57 7.55 4.03
N ARG A 83 8.94 8.33 5.05
CA ARG A 83 9.49 7.81 6.31
C ARG A 83 8.60 6.72 6.95
N THR A 84 7.28 6.92 6.97
CA THR A 84 6.34 5.96 7.57
C THR A 84 6.22 4.71 6.70
N GLY A 85 6.08 4.87 5.39
CA GLY A 85 6.04 3.76 4.44
C GLY A 85 7.28 2.86 4.52
N LEU A 86 8.48 3.45 4.55
CA LEU A 86 9.73 2.70 4.65
C LEU A 86 9.93 2.06 6.03
N ALA A 87 9.53 2.72 7.12
CA ALA A 87 9.61 2.13 8.46
C ALA A 87 8.78 0.84 8.54
N SER A 88 7.55 0.85 8.02
CA SER A 88 6.71 -0.35 7.96
C SER A 88 7.26 -1.41 7.02
N ALA A 89 7.68 -1.03 5.80
CA ALA A 89 8.23 -1.94 4.81
C ALA A 89 9.54 -2.63 5.23
N ARG A 90 10.31 -1.99 6.11
CA ARG A 90 11.62 -2.47 6.57
C ARG A 90 11.60 -3.04 7.99
N ASN A 91 10.46 -2.98 8.68
CA ASN A 91 10.32 -3.50 10.02
C ASN A 91 10.57 -5.02 10.04
N GLN A 92 11.48 -5.47 10.91
CA GLN A 92 11.75 -6.89 11.16
C GLN A 92 11.38 -7.32 12.59
N ARG A 93 10.89 -6.39 13.42
CA ARG A 93 10.34 -6.73 14.74
C ARG A 93 8.93 -7.32 14.59
N PRO A 94 8.38 -8.04 15.59
CA PRO A 94 7.06 -8.67 15.49
C PRO A 94 5.95 -7.72 15.02
N PHE A 95 6.00 -6.46 15.44
CA PHE A 95 5.16 -5.40 14.89
C PHE A 95 5.80 -4.01 15.07
N LEU A 96 5.27 -3.04 14.34
CA LEU A 96 5.48 -1.59 14.49
C LEU A 96 4.11 -0.90 14.57
N LEU A 97 3.91 -0.01 15.54
CA LEU A 97 2.72 0.83 15.64
C LEU A 97 3.13 2.30 15.46
N GLN A 98 2.47 3.03 14.56
CA GLN A 98 2.76 4.43 14.31
C GLN A 98 1.52 5.23 13.92
N THR A 99 1.53 6.53 14.22
CA THR A 99 0.52 7.49 13.77
C THR A 99 1.12 8.35 12.67
N TYR A 100 0.38 8.56 11.58
CA TYR A 100 0.88 9.35 10.45
C TYR A 100 -0.24 10.08 9.70
N ARG A 101 0.16 11.10 8.92
CA ARG A 101 -0.73 11.82 8.00
C ARG A 101 -0.66 11.17 6.63
N ARG A 102 -1.79 10.63 6.16
CA ARG A 102 -1.93 10.06 4.82
C ARG A 102 -2.40 11.12 3.84
N ASP A 103 -1.63 11.33 2.78
CA ASP A 103 -2.01 12.19 1.66
C ASP A 103 -3.07 11.51 0.77
N MET A 104 -4.18 12.22 0.57
CA MET A 104 -5.31 11.83 -0.29
C MET A 104 -5.34 12.62 -1.60
N GLY A 105 -4.41 13.54 -1.84
CA GLY A 105 -4.37 14.44 -2.98
C GLY A 105 -5.13 15.75 -2.73
N GLY A 106 -4.80 16.79 -3.50
CA GLY A 106 -5.50 18.08 -3.44
C GLY A 106 -5.41 18.78 -2.07
N GLY A 107 -4.31 18.58 -1.33
CA GLY A 107 -4.11 19.15 0.01
C GLY A 107 -4.92 18.48 1.13
N ARG A 108 -5.65 17.39 0.84
CA ARG A 108 -6.42 16.65 1.84
C ARG A 108 -5.57 15.59 2.52
N PHE A 109 -5.50 15.66 3.84
CA PHE A 109 -4.81 14.68 4.68
C PHE A 109 -5.77 14.03 5.66
N VAL A 110 -5.56 12.75 5.94
CA VAL A 110 -6.23 12.04 7.03
C VAL A 110 -5.20 11.51 8.01
N VAL A 111 -5.46 11.65 9.31
CA VAL A 111 -4.60 11.08 10.35
C VAL A 111 -5.04 9.65 10.60
N LEU A 112 -4.08 8.72 10.52
CA LEU A 112 -4.33 7.29 10.74
C LEU A 112 -3.34 6.72 11.75
N LYS A 113 -3.79 5.69 12.46
CA LYS A 113 -2.88 4.77 13.15
C LYS A 113 -2.64 3.58 12.22
N GLU A 114 -1.41 3.09 12.21
CA GLU A 114 -1.01 1.94 11.41
C GLU A 114 -0.25 0.94 12.27
N VAL A 115 -0.66 -0.33 12.18
CA VAL A 115 0.13 -1.47 12.65
C VAL A 115 0.75 -2.18 11.45
N ALA A 116 2.03 -2.51 11.55
CA ALA A 116 2.76 -3.23 10.51
C ALA A 116 3.48 -4.46 11.07
N ALA A 117 3.42 -5.58 10.36
CA ALA A 117 4.10 -6.83 10.71
C ALA A 117 4.98 -7.32 9.54
N PRO A 118 6.13 -7.94 9.80
CA PRO A 118 7.03 -8.40 8.74
C PRO A 118 6.43 -9.57 7.96
N ILE A 119 6.63 -9.56 6.64
CA ILE A 119 6.36 -10.67 5.74
C ILE A 119 7.69 -11.36 5.46
N THR A 120 7.76 -12.66 5.74
CA THR A 120 8.90 -13.50 5.41
C THR A 120 8.51 -14.54 4.34
N VAL A 121 9.41 -14.77 3.38
CA VAL A 121 9.24 -15.77 2.33
C VAL A 121 10.51 -16.61 2.31
N ALA A 122 10.37 -17.92 2.52
CA ALA A 122 11.50 -18.84 2.61
C ALA A 122 12.61 -18.35 3.58
N GLY A 123 12.21 -17.91 4.77
CA GLY A 123 13.12 -17.41 5.81
C GLY A 123 13.72 -16.02 5.55
N ARG A 124 13.37 -15.34 4.45
CA ARG A 124 13.91 -14.02 4.09
C ARG A 124 12.86 -12.94 4.23
N HIS A 125 13.23 -11.82 4.84
CA HIS A 125 12.36 -10.64 4.93
C HIS A 125 12.05 -10.09 3.54
N TRP A 126 10.78 -10.09 3.15
CA TRP A 126 10.28 -9.64 1.86
C TRP A 126 9.72 -8.21 1.91
N GLY A 127 9.14 -7.82 3.04
CA GLY A 127 8.47 -6.53 3.21
C GLY A 127 7.54 -6.54 4.42
N GLY A 128 6.57 -5.62 4.47
CA GLY A 128 5.64 -5.49 5.59
C GLY A 128 4.17 -5.59 5.16
N LEU A 129 3.36 -6.29 5.96
CA LEU A 129 1.91 -6.19 5.94
C LEU A 129 1.52 -5.00 6.81
N ARG A 130 0.67 -4.11 6.30
CA ARG A 130 0.28 -2.86 6.95
C ARG A 130 -1.23 -2.78 7.05
N LEU A 131 -1.74 -2.52 8.25
CA LEU A 131 -3.16 -2.30 8.52
C LEU A 131 -3.29 -0.91 9.15
N ALA A 132 -4.03 -0.02 8.48
CA ALA A 132 -4.31 1.31 9.01
C ALA A 132 -5.78 1.48 9.38
N PHE A 133 -6.03 2.24 10.44
CA PHE A 133 -7.34 2.44 11.02
C PHE A 133 -7.51 3.83 11.63
N ASN A 134 -8.76 4.27 11.71
CA ASN A 134 -9.16 5.48 12.42
C ASN A 134 -9.16 5.23 13.93
N PHE A 135 -8.89 6.28 14.72
CA PHE A 135 -8.87 6.24 16.18
C PHE A 135 -9.51 7.49 16.77
#